data_AF-A0A3S4N2F4-F1
#
_entry.id   AF-A0A3S4N2F4-F1
#
_cell.length_a   1.000
_cell.length_b   1.000
_cell.length_c   1.000
_cell.angle_alpha   90.00
_cell.angle_beta   90.00
_cell.angle_gamma   90.00
#
_symmetry.space_group_name_H-M   'P 1'
#
loop_
_entity.id
_entity.type
_entity.pdbx_description
1 polymer ?
#
loop_
_entity_poly.entity_id
_entity_poly.type
_entity_poly.pdbx_seq_one_letter_code
_entity_poly.pdbx_strand_id
1 'polypeptide(L)'
;MKKAILLAAFGVAGLVSAKTADLKISEKQVEKIEKTKTSFQLCGVNVNFYDSEGNWTGSQWFVTDAPTLSSCQVFQTIVKWNLSQAGYTVTAE
;
A
#
# COMPACT_ATOMS: atom_id res chain seq x y z
N MET A 1 -35.46 -8.67 -7.48
CA MET A 1 -35.27 -10.13 -7.57
C MET A 1 -33.80 -10.42 -7.31
N LYS A 2 -33.47 -11.03 -6.17
CA LYS A 2 -32.11 -11.43 -5.79
C LYS A 2 -31.98 -12.91 -6.12
N LYS A 3 -30.93 -13.31 -6.85
CA LYS A 3 -30.25 -14.62 -6.83
C LYS A 3 -29.46 -14.83 -8.13
N ALA A 4 -28.16 -15.05 -8.00
CA ALA A 4 -27.42 -16.18 -8.56
C ALA A 4 -25.92 -15.91 -8.40
N ILE A 5 -25.37 -16.43 -7.31
CA ILE A 5 -23.94 -16.70 -7.18
C ILE A 5 -23.67 -17.96 -7.99
N LEU A 6 -22.69 -17.92 -8.90
CA LEU A 6 -22.17 -19.11 -9.57
C LEU A 6 -20.66 -19.14 -9.37
N LEU A 7 -20.26 -20.07 -8.49
CA LEU A 7 -18.89 -20.50 -8.27
C LEU A 7 -18.40 -21.31 -9.47
N ALA A 8 -17.23 -20.95 -9.99
CA ALA A 8 -16.43 -21.85 -10.82
C ALA A 8 -15.10 -22.12 -10.11
N ALA A 9 -15.01 -23.27 -9.46
CA ALA A 9 -13.79 -23.78 -8.88
C ALA A 9 -12.94 -24.43 -9.98
N PHE A 10 -11.86 -23.78 -10.38
CA PHE A 10 -10.83 -24.41 -11.20
C PHE A 10 -9.92 -25.22 -10.28
N GLY A 11 -10.18 -26.52 -10.22
CA GLY A 11 -9.25 -27.50 -9.68
C GLY A 11 -8.09 -27.68 -10.65
N VAL A 12 -6.87 -27.42 -10.18
CA VAL A 12 -5.66 -27.96 -10.78
C VAL A 12 -4.93 -28.71 -9.67
N ALA A 13 -5.10 -30.04 -9.69
CA ALA A 13 -4.22 -30.95 -9.00
C ALA A 13 -2.86 -30.89 -9.70
N GLY A 14 -1.81 -30.56 -8.95
CA GLY A 14 -0.48 -30.37 -9.52
C GLY A 14 0.62 -30.69 -8.52
N LEU A 15 1.14 -31.91 -8.67
CA LEU A 15 2.47 -32.40 -8.28
C LEU A 15 2.88 -32.34 -6.80
N VAL A 16 2.74 -33.51 -6.18
CA VAL A 16 3.56 -33.98 -5.06
C VAL A 16 5.05 -33.95 -5.45
N SER A 17 5.80 -33.00 -4.89
CA SER A 17 7.26 -33.07 -4.87
C SER A 17 7.69 -33.80 -3.59
N ALA A 18 7.93 -35.10 -3.70
CA ALA A 18 8.55 -35.89 -2.65
C ALA A 18 10.00 -35.42 -2.44
N LYS A 19 10.27 -34.81 -1.28
CA LYS A 19 11.60 -34.83 -0.68
C LYS A 19 11.45 -35.33 0.74
N THR A 20 11.72 -36.62 0.91
CA THR A 20 11.93 -37.28 2.19
C THR A 20 13.09 -36.59 2.90
N ALA A 21 12.78 -35.94 4.01
CA ALA A 21 13.72 -35.64 5.08
C ALA A 21 12.98 -35.92 6.39
N ASP A 22 13.36 -37.03 7.01
CA ASP A 22 12.84 -37.47 8.31
C ASP A 22 13.14 -36.44 9.41
N LEU A 23 12.11 -36.19 10.22
CA LEU A 23 12.14 -35.87 11.66
C LEU A 23 12.65 -34.49 12.12
N LYS A 24 11.71 -33.64 12.52
CA LYS A 24 11.29 -33.53 13.94
C LYS A 24 10.01 -32.71 14.04
N ILE A 25 8.92 -33.41 14.34
CA ILE A 25 7.67 -32.83 14.81
C ILE A 25 7.97 -32.16 16.15
N SER A 26 7.98 -30.84 16.17
CA SER A 26 7.73 -30.06 17.38
C SER A 26 6.34 -29.49 17.23
N GLU A 27 5.35 -30.23 17.73
CA GLU A 27 3.99 -29.75 17.97
C GLU A 27 4.06 -28.63 19.02
N LYS A 28 4.33 -27.40 18.58
CA LYS A 28 3.98 -26.23 19.37
C LYS A 28 3.57 -25.10 18.44
N GLN A 29 2.25 -24.90 18.46
CA GLN A 29 1.56 -23.67 18.09
C GLN A 29 1.57 -23.37 16.61
N VAL A 30 0.58 -23.97 15.93
CA VAL A 30 -0.22 -23.22 14.97
C VAL A 30 -0.86 -22.06 15.75
N GLU A 31 -0.07 -21.03 16.06
CA GLU A 31 -0.64 -19.70 16.22
C GLU A 31 -1.33 -19.43 14.90
N LYS A 32 -2.65 -19.36 14.98
CA LYS A 32 -3.49 -18.71 13.99
C LYS A 32 -3.00 -17.27 13.94
N ILE A 33 -1.91 -17.02 13.22
CA ILE A 33 -1.57 -15.70 12.71
C ILE A 33 -2.70 -15.43 11.74
N GLU A 34 -3.80 -14.90 12.27
CA GLU A 34 -4.58 -13.93 11.53
C GLU A 34 -3.53 -12.94 11.04
N LYS A 35 -3.05 -13.16 9.81
CA LYS A 35 -2.37 -12.14 9.05
C LYS A 35 -3.46 -11.09 8.87
N THR A 36 -3.64 -10.24 9.88
CA THR A 36 -4.14 -8.89 9.71
C THR A 36 -3.46 -8.45 8.43
N LYS A 37 -4.22 -8.22 7.36
CA LYS A 37 -3.65 -7.72 6.11
C LYS A 37 -3.03 -6.38 6.47
N THR A 38 -1.74 -6.38 6.81
CA THR A 38 -1.04 -5.17 7.19
C THR A 38 -0.92 -4.38 5.90
N SER A 39 -1.76 -3.36 5.76
CA SER A 39 -1.71 -2.43 4.65
C SER A 39 -0.52 -1.51 4.90
N PHE A 40 0.51 -1.63 4.07
CA PHE A 40 1.66 -0.73 4.09
C PHE A 40 1.49 0.31 3.00
N GLN A 41 1.75 1.57 3.34
CA GLN A 41 1.93 2.62 2.36
C GLN A 41 3.38 2.55 1.90
N LEU A 42 3.59 2.42 0.59
CA LEU A 42 4.94 2.27 0.01
C LEU A 42 5.52 3.62 -0.42
N CYS A 43 4.68 4.66 -0.49
CA CYS A 43 5.07 6.00 -0.86
C CYS A 43 4.39 7.06 0.01
N GLY A 44 5.10 8.16 0.27
CA GLY A 44 4.56 9.32 0.97
C GLY A 44 5.19 10.63 0.50
N VAL A 45 4.38 11.68 0.43
CA VAL A 45 4.80 13.06 0.18
C VAL A 45 4.41 13.87 1.42
N ASN A 46 5.40 14.42 2.11
CA ASN A 46 5.18 15.41 3.15
C ASN A 46 5.10 16.80 2.52
N VAL A 47 4.06 17.55 2.85
CA VAL A 47 3.86 18.92 2.38
C VAL A 47 3.81 19.83 3.59
N ASN A 48 4.70 20.82 3.63
CA ASN A 48 4.67 21.90 4.60
C ASN A 48 3.92 23.09 4.01
N PHE A 49 3.03 23.67 4.79
CA PHE A 49 2.27 24.85 4.43
C PHE A 49 2.85 26.07 5.14
N TYR A 50 2.86 27.19 4.42
CA TYR A 50 3.37 28.47 4.90
C TYR A 50 2.33 29.56 4.63
N ASP A 51 2.28 30.56 5.50
CA ASP A 51 1.48 31.77 5.26
C ASP A 51 2.17 32.70 4.25
N SER A 52 1.55 33.84 3.97
CA SER A 52 2.10 34.84 3.04
C SER A 52 3.39 35.50 3.51
N GLU A 53 3.72 35.41 4.79
CA GLU A 53 4.95 35.93 5.39
C GLU A 53 6.07 34.88 5.40
N GLY A 54 5.77 33.65 4.97
CA GLY A 54 6.70 32.52 4.95
C GLY A 54 6.80 31.80 6.28
N ASN A 55 5.91 32.05 7.24
CA ASN A 55 5.90 31.31 8.50
C ASN A 55 5.25 29.95 8.30
N TRP A 56 5.80 28.92 8.94
CA TRP A 56 5.21 27.58 8.90
C TRP A 56 3.87 27.54 9.62
N THR A 57 2.85 27.04 8.93
CA THR A 57 1.46 26.95 9.45
C THR A 57 1.02 25.52 9.72
N GLY A 58 1.72 24.53 9.17
CA GLY A 58 1.43 23.11 9.39
C GLY A 58 2.00 22.20 8.33
N SER A 59 1.75 20.90 8.47
CA SER A 59 2.20 19.88 7.52
C SER A 59 1.15 18.81 7.31
N GLN A 60 1.11 18.22 6.11
CA GLN A 60 0.25 17.09 5.77
C GLN A 60 1.02 15.99 5.05
N TRP A 61 0.75 14.75 5.42
CA TRP A 61 1.23 13.56 4.71
C TRP A 61 0.18 13.09 3.70
N PHE A 62 0.59 13.02 2.44
CA PHE A 62 -0.16 12.34 1.39
C PHE A 62 0.51 10.99 1.13
N VAL A 63 -0.24 9.89 1.20
CA VAL A 63 0.30 8.53 1.11
C VAL A 63 -0.38 7.72 0.02
N THR A 64 0.36 6.78 -0.56
CA THR A 64 -0.15 5.81 -1.53
C THR A 64 0.55 4.46 -1.39
N ASP A 65 -0.13 3.40 -1.81
CA ASP A 65 0.38 2.03 -1.93
C ASP A 65 1.12 1.80 -3.26
N ALA A 66 1.41 2.86 -4.03
CA ALA A 66 2.19 2.83 -5.26
C ALA A 66 3.50 2.04 -5.08
N PRO A 67 3.70 0.92 -5.81
CA PRO A 67 4.71 -0.07 -5.45
C PRO A 67 6.09 0.19 -6.04
N THR A 68 6.24 1.17 -6.93
CA THR A 68 7.50 1.45 -7.63
C THR A 68 7.92 2.91 -7.46
N LEU A 69 9.23 3.17 -7.59
CA LEU A 69 9.77 4.54 -7.58
C LEU A 69 9.14 5.43 -8.66
N SER A 70 8.92 4.89 -9.87
CA SER A 70 8.28 5.64 -10.95
C SER A 70 6.83 6.02 -10.59
N SER A 71 6.07 5.08 -10.02
CA SER A 71 4.71 5.35 -9.55
C SER A 71 4.69 6.37 -8.41
N CYS A 72 5.69 6.34 -7.51
CA CYS A 72 5.89 7.36 -6.48
C CYS A 72 6.11 8.77 -7.05
N GLN A 73 6.95 8.89 -8.08
CA GLN A 73 7.22 10.18 -8.73
C GLN A 73 5.96 10.73 -9.41
N VAL A 74 5.18 9.87 -10.05
CA VAL A 74 3.87 10.24 -10.62
C VAL A 74 2.92 10.73 -9.52
N PHE A 75 2.84 10.03 -8.38
CA PHE A 75 2.04 10.45 -7.25
C PHE A 75 2.48 11.81 -6.70
N GLN A 76 3.78 12.05 -6.55
CA GLN A 76 4.32 13.35 -6.15
C GLN A 76 3.89 14.47 -7.11
N THR A 77 3.94 14.22 -8.42
CA THR A 77 3.47 15.19 -9.43
C THR A 77 1.98 15.49 -9.29
N ILE A 78 1.16 14.47 -9.02
CA ILE A 78 -0.28 14.64 -8.81
C ILE A 78 -0.57 15.45 -7.54
N VAL A 79 0.14 15.20 -6.44
CA VAL A 79 0.01 15.98 -5.20
C VAL A 79 0.34 17.45 -5.47
N LYS A 80 1.46 17.73 -6.15
CA LYS A 80 1.84 19.11 -6.52
C LYS A 80 0.78 19.78 -7.39
N TRP A 81 0.28 19.07 -8.41
CA TRP A 81 -0.75 19.60 -9.29
C TRP A 81 -2.04 19.92 -8.54
N ASN A 82 -2.52 19.02 -7.67
CA ASN A 82 -3.71 19.26 -6.86
C ASN A 82 -3.56 20.47 -5.93
N LEU A 83 -2.38 20.65 -5.32
CA LEU A 83 -2.10 21.83 -4.50
C LEU A 83 -2.15 23.12 -5.32
N SER A 84 -1.55 23.12 -6.51
CA SER A 84 -1.64 24.25 -7.43
C SER A 84 -3.08 24.55 -7.84
N GLN A 85 -3.89 23.52 -8.13
CA GLN A 85 -5.31 23.69 -8.45
C GLN A 85 -6.13 24.21 -7.26
N ALA A 86 -5.70 23.92 -6.03
CA ALA A 86 -6.29 24.47 -4.81
C ALA A 86 -5.86 25.91 -4.50
N GLY A 87 -5.00 26.51 -5.34
CA GLY A 87 -4.55 27.90 -5.20
C GLY A 87 -3.24 28.07 -4.42
N TYR A 88 -2.54 26.99 -4.08
CA TYR A 88 -1.24 27.07 -3.43
C TYR A 88 -0.13 27.27 -4.46
N THR A 89 0.80 28.19 -4.16
CA THR A 89 2.08 28.27 -4.86
C THR A 89 2.98 27.16 -4.35
N VAL A 90 3.29 26.19 -5.21
CA VAL A 90 4.19 25.07 -4.87
C VAL A 90 5.60 25.44 -5.30
N THR A 91 6.51 25.59 -4.34
CA THR A 91 7.94 25.79 -4.61
C THR A 91 8.67 24.44 -4.59
N ALA A 92 9.64 24.29 -5.48
CA ALA A 92 10.67 23.27 -5.31
C ALA A 92 11.78 23.91 -4.49
N GLU A 93 12.10 23.33 -3.33
CA GLU A 93 13.40 23.59 -2.69
C GLU A 93 14.51 22.92 -3.49
#